data_AF-A0AAJ2H9Y8-F1
#
_entry.id   AF-A0AAJ2H9Y8-F1
#
_cell.length_a   1.000
_cell.length_b   1.000
_cell.length_c   1.000
_cell.angle_alpha   90.00
_cell.angle_beta   90.00
_cell.angle_gamma   90.00
#
_symmetry.space_group_name_H-M   'P 1'
#
loop_
_entity.id
_entity.type
_entity.pdbx_description
1 polymer ?
#
loop_
_entity_poly.entity_id
_entity_poly.type
_entity_poly.pdbx_seq_one_letter_code
_entity_poly.pdbx_strand_id
1 'polypeptide(L)'
;MKTKDPLILLLAEIAFDVLTPLIKYAGAASPFKAKITVRHGDADFPLLIVGSAHQPQEDGQVIAVLNPDLDLESAIHAGCAYHGPLLKDIVSGKCNAMVMVWLDAYKRPEAGRTILASYVSRSPSAPKFKVE
;
A
#
# COMPACT_ATOMS: atom_id res chain seq x y z
N MET A 1 7.37 10.35 -9.19
CA MET A 1 7.28 11.53 -8.30
C MET A 1 8.11 11.23 -7.04
N LYS A 2 9.16 11.98 -6.72
CA LYS A 2 9.95 11.76 -5.50
C LYS A 2 9.30 12.54 -4.35
N THR A 3 8.40 11.88 -3.61
CA THR A 3 7.84 12.43 -2.37
C THR A 3 8.92 12.47 -1.28
N LYS A 4 8.89 13.49 -0.43
CA LYS A 4 9.76 13.61 0.77
C LYS A 4 8.96 13.45 2.06
N ASP A 5 7.68 13.14 1.96
CA ASP A 5 6.81 12.96 3.11
C ASP A 5 7.22 11.68 3.86
N PRO A 6 7.64 11.78 5.15
CA PRO A 6 8.15 10.63 5.90
C PRO A 6 7.09 9.55 6.13
N LEU A 7 5.81 9.91 6.21
CA LEU A 7 4.73 8.93 6.35
C LEU A 7 4.58 8.13 5.06
N ILE A 8 4.65 8.79 3.90
CA ILE A 8 4.58 8.08 2.61
C ILE A 8 5.79 7.18 2.40
N LEU A 9 6.99 7.61 2.81
CA LEU A 9 8.19 6.77 2.75
C LEU A 9 8.06 5.54 3.65
N LEU A 10 7.57 5.71 4.89
CA LEU A 10 7.28 4.58 5.78
C LEU A 10 6.30 3.58 5.15
N LEU A 11 5.19 4.06 4.60
CA LEU A 11 4.20 3.18 3.96
C LEU A 11 4.76 2.49 2.74
N ALA A 12 5.62 3.16 1.96
CA ALA A 12 6.26 2.57 0.79
C ALA A 12 7.23 1.44 1.19
N GLU A 13 8.04 1.65 2.23
CA GLU A 13 8.94 0.61 2.75
C GLU A 13 8.15 -0.61 3.26
N ILE A 14 7.09 -0.41 4.05
CA ILE A 14 6.21 -1.50 4.49
C ILE A 14 5.63 -2.26 3.29
N ALA A 15 5.16 -1.54 2.27
CA ALA A 15 4.61 -2.17 1.06
C ALA A 15 5.67 -2.99 0.30
N PHE A 16 6.91 -2.49 0.16
CA PHE A 16 8.00 -3.23 -0.46
C PHE A 16 8.42 -4.45 0.36
N ASP A 17 8.49 -4.32 1.68
CA ASP A 17 8.88 -5.41 2.58
C ASP A 17 7.84 -6.53 2.59
N VAL A 18 6.56 -6.22 2.42
CA VAL A 18 5.50 -7.22 2.23
C VAL A 18 5.57 -7.85 0.83
N LEU A 19 5.74 -7.05 -0.23
CA LEU A 19 5.69 -7.55 -1.60
C LEU A 19 6.90 -8.42 -1.97
N THR A 20 8.10 -8.04 -1.54
CA THR A 20 9.37 -8.71 -1.91
C THR A 20 9.36 -10.23 -1.64
N PRO A 21 9.00 -10.72 -0.44
CA PRO A 21 8.92 -12.15 -0.20
C PRO A 21 7.75 -12.81 -0.93
N LEU A 22 6.62 -12.12 -1.14
CA LEU A 22 5.45 -12.68 -1.82
C LEU A 22 5.74 -13.01 -3.28
N ILE A 23 6.51 -12.18 -3.99
CA ILE A 23 6.90 -12.44 -5.39
C ILE A 23 7.60 -13.80 -5.54
N LYS A 24 8.41 -14.22 -4.56
CA LYS A 24 9.16 -15.49 -4.62
C LYS A 24 8.27 -16.73 -4.66
N TYR A 25 7.08 -16.64 -4.07
CA TYR A 25 6.16 -17.77 -3.90
C TYR A 25 4.84 -17.58 -4.66
N ALA A 26 4.70 -16.48 -5.40
CA ALA A 26 3.51 -16.18 -6.17
C ALA A 26 3.37 -17.12 -7.38
N GLY A 27 2.13 -17.28 -7.85
CA GLY A 27 1.84 -17.79 -9.19
C GLY A 27 1.91 -16.67 -10.23
N ALA A 28 1.31 -16.91 -11.40
CA ALA A 28 1.25 -15.90 -12.47
C ALA A 28 0.42 -14.66 -12.09
N ALA A 29 -0.61 -14.83 -11.25
CA ALA A 29 -1.45 -13.77 -10.73
C ALA A 29 -1.88 -14.10 -9.30
N SER A 30 -1.15 -13.58 -8.31
CA SER A 30 -1.42 -13.83 -6.89
C SER A 30 -1.91 -12.56 -6.19
N PRO A 31 -3.23 -12.27 -6.25
CA PRO A 31 -3.81 -11.17 -5.52
C PRO A 31 -3.76 -11.45 -4.01
N PHE A 32 -3.55 -10.41 -3.21
CA PHE A 32 -3.58 -10.51 -1.76
C PHE A 32 -4.17 -9.27 -1.11
N LYS A 33 -4.73 -9.47 0.08
CA LYS A 33 -5.26 -8.43 0.94
C LYS A 33 -4.97 -8.80 2.39
N ALA A 34 -4.39 -7.88 3.13
CA ALA A 34 -4.01 -8.07 4.52
C ALA A 34 -4.32 -6.82 5.34
N LYS A 35 -4.54 -7.01 6.63
CA LYS A 35 -4.58 -5.94 7.62
C LYS A 35 -3.50 -6.19 8.64
N ILE A 36 -2.74 -5.16 8.96
CA ILE A 36 -1.75 -5.18 10.03
C ILE A 36 -1.89 -3.94 10.89
N THR A 37 -1.41 -4.02 12.13
CA THR A 37 -1.25 -2.84 12.97
C THR A 37 0.14 -2.25 12.75
N VAL A 38 0.22 -0.94 12.53
CA VAL A 38 1.48 -0.20 12.40
C VAL A 38 1.58 0.86 13.48
N ARG A 39 2.73 0.93 14.13
CA ARG A 39 3.08 2.01 15.07
C ARG A 39 3.50 3.25 14.27
N HIS A 40 2.84 4.38 14.49
CA HIS A 40 3.26 5.66 13.94
C HIS A 40 3.11 6.77 14.98
N GLY A 41 4.23 7.39 15.37
CA GLY A 41 4.28 8.22 16.57
C GLY A 41 3.94 7.40 17.81
N ASP A 42 3.07 7.92 18.67
CA ASP A 42 2.68 7.29 19.94
C ASP A 42 1.41 6.42 19.84
N ALA A 43 0.93 6.15 18.62
CA ALA A 43 -0.31 5.42 18.40
C ALA A 43 -0.14 4.24 17.43
N ASP A 44 -0.98 3.24 17.63
CA ASP A 44 -1.14 2.08 16.77
C ASP A 44 -2.29 2.33 15.78
N PHE A 45 -2.02 2.22 14.50
CA PHE A 45 -2.98 2.45 13.43
C PHE A 45 -3.24 1.17 12.64
N PRO A 46 -4.48 0.93 12.19
CA PRO A 46 -4.73 -0.12 11.23
C PRO A 46 -4.15 0.27 9.87
N LEU A 47 -3.47 -0.65 9.22
CA LEU A 47 -2.93 -0.53 7.88
C LEU A 47 -3.55 -1.61 7.01
N LEU A 48 -4.26 -1.19 5.96
CA LEU A 48 -4.76 -2.08 4.92
C LEU A 48 -3.71 -2.18 3.81
N ILE A 49 -3.35 -3.41 3.44
CA ILE A 49 -2.41 -3.71 2.37
C ILE A 49 -3.13 -4.54 1.32
N VAL A 50 -3.17 -4.06 0.08
CA VAL A 50 -3.84 -4.73 -1.04
C VAL A 50 -2.91 -4.76 -2.24
N GLY A 51 -2.75 -5.89 -2.90
CA GLY A 51 -1.83 -5.98 -4.02
C GLY A 51 -1.97 -7.23 -4.87
N SER A 52 -1.01 -7.38 -5.77
CA SER A 52 -0.80 -8.58 -6.57
C SER A 52 0.70 -8.79 -6.78
N ALA A 53 1.15 -10.03 -6.64
CA ALA A 53 2.52 -10.45 -6.91
C ALA A 53 2.54 -11.43 -8.11
N HIS A 54 3.57 -11.32 -8.94
CA HIS A 54 3.72 -12.11 -10.16
C HIS A 54 5.13 -12.70 -10.22
N GLN A 55 5.27 -14.00 -9.91
CA GLN A 55 6.58 -14.65 -9.92
C GLN A 55 7.20 -14.73 -11.32
N PRO A 56 6.47 -15.10 -12.40
CA PRO A 56 7.08 -15.25 -13.72
C PRO A 56 7.68 -13.94 -14.29
N GLN A 57 7.12 -12.80 -13.93
CA GLN A 57 7.59 -11.46 -14.31
C GLN A 57 8.54 -10.85 -13.26
N GLU A 58 8.63 -11.48 -12.10
CA GLU A 58 9.35 -10.98 -10.93
C GLU A 58 8.92 -9.54 -10.59
N ASP A 59 7.61 -9.26 -10.64
CA ASP A 59 7.06 -7.94 -10.38
C ASP A 59 5.79 -7.96 -9.52
N GLY A 60 5.31 -6.77 -9.16
CA GLY A 60 4.03 -6.63 -8.49
C GLY A 60 3.67 -5.20 -8.12
N GLN A 61 2.42 -5.03 -7.69
CA GLN A 61 1.86 -3.75 -7.25
C GLN A 61 1.24 -3.91 -5.87
N VAL A 62 1.44 -2.91 -5.02
CA VAL A 62 0.81 -2.83 -3.69
C VAL A 62 0.26 -1.44 -3.44
N ILE A 63 -0.90 -1.40 -2.81
CA ILE A 63 -1.53 -0.24 -2.22
C ILE A 63 -1.52 -0.44 -0.70
N ALA A 64 -0.90 0.48 0.03
CA ALA A 64 -0.96 0.54 1.48
C ALA A 64 -1.78 1.76 1.90
N VAL A 65 -2.82 1.54 2.70
CA VAL A 65 -3.78 2.56 3.15
C VAL A 65 -3.81 2.61 4.67
N LEU A 66 -3.33 3.72 5.22
CA LEU A 66 -3.26 3.93 6.66
C LEU A 66 -4.57 4.49 7.20
N ASN A 67 -5.08 3.85 8.25
CA ASN A 67 -6.28 4.24 8.95
C ASN A 67 -7.51 4.41 8.02
N PRO A 68 -7.82 3.39 7.18
CA PRO A 68 -8.97 3.47 6.27
C PRO A 68 -10.28 3.51 7.04
N ASP A 69 -11.32 4.10 6.46
CA ASP A 69 -12.70 3.85 6.87
C ASP A 69 -13.15 2.43 6.50
N LEU A 70 -14.17 1.91 7.19
CA LEU A 70 -14.69 0.57 6.95
C LEU A 70 -15.27 0.40 5.52
N ASP A 71 -15.83 1.47 4.95
CA ASP A 71 -16.33 1.46 3.58
C ASP A 71 -15.18 1.38 2.57
N LEU A 72 -14.05 2.03 2.85
CA LEU A 72 -12.85 2.00 2.03
C LEU A 72 -12.21 0.62 2.03
N GLU A 73 -12.22 -0.08 3.16
CA GLU A 73 -11.79 -1.47 3.22
C GLU A 73 -12.59 -2.33 2.24
N SER A 74 -13.91 -2.17 2.20
CA SER A 74 -14.77 -2.95 1.29
C SER A 74 -14.60 -2.57 -0.18
N ALA A 75 -14.28 -1.31 -0.47
CA ALA A 75 -14.17 -0.79 -1.83
C ALA A 75 -12.83 -1.11 -2.53
N ILE A 76 -11.76 -1.37 -1.77
CA ILE A 76 -10.45 -1.71 -2.36
C ILE A 76 -10.29 -3.24 -2.41
N HIS A 77 -10.30 -3.75 -3.64
CA HIS A 77 -10.13 -5.17 -3.97
C HIS A 77 -8.71 -5.51 -4.45
N ALA A 78 -8.24 -6.70 -4.09
CA ALA A 78 -6.99 -7.26 -4.62
C ALA A 78 -7.17 -7.72 -6.08
N GLY A 79 -6.08 -7.68 -6.86
CA GLY A 79 -6.11 -8.06 -8.28
C GLY A 79 -6.77 -7.05 -9.21
N CYS A 80 -7.16 -5.87 -8.71
CA CYS A 80 -7.65 -4.77 -9.54
C CYS A 80 -6.51 -3.87 -10.01
N ALA A 81 -6.51 -3.51 -11.29
CA ALA A 81 -5.56 -2.56 -11.87
C ALA A 81 -5.98 -1.12 -11.51
N TYR A 82 -5.49 -0.59 -10.39
CA TYR A 82 -5.72 0.80 -10.03
C TYR A 82 -4.75 1.73 -10.76
N HIS A 83 -5.26 2.88 -11.21
CA HIS A 83 -4.43 4.00 -11.62
C HIS A 83 -4.48 5.12 -10.57
N GLY A 84 -3.38 5.86 -10.46
CA GLY A 84 -3.15 6.82 -9.38
C GLY A 84 -4.28 7.85 -9.18
N PRO A 85 -4.79 8.52 -10.24
CA PRO A 85 -5.91 9.46 -10.11
C PRO A 85 -7.19 8.85 -9.52
N LEU A 86 -7.68 7.74 -10.07
CA LEU A 86 -8.90 7.10 -9.57
C LEU A 86 -8.72 6.61 -8.13
N LEU A 87 -7.56 6.05 -7.80
CA LEU A 87 -7.29 5.61 -6.44
C LEU A 87 -7.30 6.78 -5.45
N LYS A 88 -6.79 7.96 -5.85
CA LYS A 88 -6.86 9.17 -5.02
C LYS A 88 -8.30 9.59 -4.78
N ASP A 89 -9.15 9.54 -5.79
CA ASP A 89 -10.58 9.89 -5.65
C ASP A 89 -11.30 8.92 -4.71
N ILE A 90 -10.97 7.63 -4.76
CA ILE A 90 -11.53 6.60 -3.87
C ILE A 90 -11.10 6.83 -2.41
N VAL A 91 -9.83 7.14 -2.14
CA VAL A 91 -9.29 7.23 -0.77
C VAL A 91 -9.43 8.61 -0.13
N SER A 92 -9.69 9.66 -0.93
CA SER A 92 -9.74 11.04 -0.46
C SER A 92 -10.79 11.22 0.65
N GLY A 93 -10.36 11.79 1.78
CA GLY A 93 -11.19 11.95 2.98
C GLY A 93 -11.48 10.66 3.76
N LYS A 94 -11.06 9.49 3.28
CA LYS A 94 -11.39 8.18 3.88
C LYS A 94 -10.22 7.47 4.55
N CYS A 95 -9.03 8.05 4.52
CA CYS A 95 -7.85 7.52 5.18
C CYS A 95 -6.91 8.64 5.64
N ASN A 96 -5.96 8.32 6.51
CA ASN A 96 -4.92 9.28 6.91
C ASN A 96 -3.87 9.44 5.81
N ALA A 97 -3.48 8.33 5.18
CA ALA A 97 -2.54 8.32 4.08
C ALA A 97 -2.71 7.07 3.20
N MET A 98 -2.23 7.15 1.97
CA MET A 98 -2.15 6.02 1.04
C MET A 98 -0.89 6.14 0.19
N VAL A 99 -0.28 5.00 -0.13
CA VAL A 99 0.74 4.88 -1.17
C VAL A 99 0.42 3.70 -2.09
N MET A 100 0.69 3.88 -3.38
CA MET A 100 0.67 2.83 -4.39
C MET A 100 2.09 2.68 -4.93
N VAL A 101 2.63 1.47 -4.85
CA VAL A 101 4.00 1.14 -5.26
C VAL A 101 4.03 0.06 -6.31
N TRP A 102 5.10 0.07 -7.10
CA TRP A 102 5.47 -0.98 -8.04
C TRP A 102 6.87 -1.48 -7.70
N LEU A 103 7.06 -2.80 -7.74
CA LEU A 103 8.35 -3.43 -7.55
C LEU A 103 8.70 -4.26 -8.78
N ASP A 104 9.84 -3.96 -9.40
CA ASP A 104 10.53 -4.85 -10.34
C ASP A 104 11.62 -5.60 -9.55
N ALA A 105 11.36 -6.81 -9.07
CA ALA A 105 12.27 -7.57 -8.20
C ALA A 105 13.51 -8.10 -8.94
N TYR A 106 13.47 -8.20 -10.26
CA TYR A 106 14.62 -8.55 -11.10
C TYR A 106 15.64 -7.41 -11.24
N LYS A 107 15.28 -6.18 -10.83
CA LYS A 107 16.20 -5.03 -10.81
C LYS A 107 16.90 -4.91 -9.46
N ARG A 108 18.01 -4.19 -9.45
CA ARG A 108 18.64 -3.77 -8.18
C ARG A 108 17.66 -2.93 -7.35
N PRO A 109 17.68 -3.02 -6.00
CA PRO A 109 16.68 -2.39 -5.15
C PRO A 109 16.46 -0.89 -5.43
N GLU A 110 17.52 -0.16 -5.72
CA GLU A 110 17.49 1.28 -6.03
C GLU A 110 16.77 1.62 -7.34
N ALA A 111 16.66 0.67 -8.27
CA ALA A 111 16.08 0.84 -9.59
C ALA A 111 14.74 0.10 -9.78
N GLY A 112 14.43 -0.86 -8.90
CA GLY A 112 13.21 -1.67 -8.95
C GLY A 112 12.05 -1.10 -8.15
N ARG A 113 12.29 -0.20 -7.20
CA ARG A 113 11.27 0.36 -6.31
C ARG A 113 10.70 1.67 -6.84
N THR A 114 9.40 1.70 -7.16
CA THR A 114 8.72 2.89 -7.69
C THR A 114 7.48 3.25 -6.87
N ILE A 115 7.35 4.51 -6.47
CA ILE A 115 6.09 5.06 -5.95
C ILE A 115 5.27 5.62 -7.14
N LEU A 116 4.12 5.01 -7.40
CA LEU A 116 3.22 5.36 -8.50
C LEU A 116 2.26 6.49 -8.10
N ALA A 117 1.70 6.41 -6.89
CA ALA A 117 0.78 7.41 -6.36
C ALA A 117 0.89 7.50 -4.83
N SER A 118 0.51 8.65 -4.29
CA SER A 118 0.43 8.86 -2.85
C SER A 118 -0.63 9.89 -2.50
N TYR A 119 -1.20 9.77 -1.31
CA TYR A 119 -2.18 10.69 -0.73
C TYR A 119 -1.90 10.84 0.77
N VAL A 120 -2.03 12.06 1.28
CA VAL A 120 -1.99 12.37 2.72
C VAL A 120 -3.15 13.29 3.02
N SER A 121 -3.94 12.95 4.05
CA SER A 121 -5.05 13.77 4.50
C SER A 121 -4.53 15.08 5.09
N ARG A 122 -5.24 16.18 4.82
CA ARG A 122 -5.01 17.47 5.49
C ARG A 122 -5.56 17.50 6.92
N SER A 123 -6.36 16.51 7.28
CA SER A 123 -6.96 16.35 8.61
C SER A 123 -6.90 14.88 9.01
N PRO A 124 -5.73 14.38 9.45
CA PRO A 124 -5.60 13.00 9.93
C PRO A 124 -6.46 12.77 11.17
N SER A 125 -7.12 11.60 11.25
CA SER A 125 -7.91 11.23 12.42
C SER A 125 -7.13 10.32 13.37
N ALA A 126 -7.64 10.17 14.59
CA ALA A 126 -7.20 9.12 15.52
C ALA A 126 -7.39 7.71 14.91
N PRO A 127 -6.73 6.67 15.45
CA PRO A 127 -6.92 5.29 15.01
C PRO A 127 -8.38 4.88 15.02
N LYS A 128 -8.88 4.36 13.89
CA LYS A 128 -10.30 4.07 13.68
C LYS A 128 -10.74 2.71 14.20
N PHE A 129 -9.84 1.73 14.21
CA PHE A 129 -10.11 0.39 14.72
C PHE A 129 -8.82 -0.37 15.07
N LYS A 130 -8.94 -1.44 15.86
CA LYS A 130 -7.85 -2.37 16.14
C LYS A 130 -7.88 -3.49 15.09
N VAL A 131 -6.70 -3.91 14.63
CA VAL A 131 -6.57 -5.16 13.87
C VAL A 131 -6.41 -6.28 14.90
N GLU A 132 -7.37 -7.21 14.90
CA GLU A 132 -7.36 -8.42 15.74
C GLU A 132 -6.46 -9.52 15.15
#